data_AF-A0A953GY89-F1
#
_entry.id   AF-A0A953GY89-F1
#
_cell.length_a   1.000
_cell.length_b   1.000
_cell.length_c   1.000
_cell.angle_alpha   90.00
_cell.angle_beta   90.00
_cell.angle_gamma   90.00
#
_symmetry.space_group_name_H-M   'P 1'
#
loop_
_entity.id
_entity.type
_entity.pdbx_description
1 polymer ?
#
loop_
_entity_poly.entity_id
_entity_poly.type
_entity_poly.pdbx_seq_one_letter_code
_entity_poly.pdbx_strand_id
1 'polypeptide(L)'
;MNEPWPDSLVMRVLSVTAENDSCQDIWWRVDGEYAPITIFVNCNDVFWWGCADSEAITADNLDIFEQAYRDAPKQGGLLFCCRVRGMRPQGAYYQYLDDSEKPLFDACGPEREIGIGNPL
;
A
#
# COMPACT_ATOMS: atom_id res chain seq x y z
N MET A 1 21.11 -9.27 25.27
CA MET A 1 21.10 -7.87 24.82
C MET A 1 20.52 -7.88 23.44
N ASN A 2 19.28 -7.41 23.27
CA ASN A 2 18.70 -7.23 21.94
C ASN A 2 19.29 -5.93 21.42
N GLU A 3 20.25 -6.02 20.50
CA GLU A 3 20.61 -4.85 19.70
C GLU A 3 19.33 -4.37 18.99
N PRO A 4 19.04 -3.06 18.98
CA PRO A 4 17.95 -2.55 18.17
C PRO A 4 18.24 -2.95 16.72
N TRP A 5 17.27 -3.60 16.08
CA TRP A 5 17.34 -3.90 14.66
C TRP A 5 17.70 -2.60 13.91
N PRO A 6 18.64 -2.62 12.96
CA PRO A 6 19.07 -1.41 12.29
C PRO A 6 17.88 -0.73 11.64
N ASP A 7 17.89 0.60 11.70
CA ASP A 7 16.95 1.61 11.15
C ASP A 7 16.80 1.53 9.61
N SER A 8 17.09 0.37 9.03
CA SER A 8 17.00 0.04 7.63
C SER A 8 15.55 -0.01 7.17
N LEU A 9 15.31 0.49 5.96
CA LEU A 9 14.02 0.42 5.28
C LEU A 9 13.40 -0.98 5.35
N VAL A 10 14.21 -2.03 5.09
CA VAL A 10 13.74 -3.42 5.08
C VAL A 10 13.17 -3.80 6.44
N MET A 11 13.89 -3.56 7.54
CA MET A 11 13.39 -3.93 8.87
C MET A 11 12.16 -3.12 9.27
N ARG A 12 12.11 -1.82 8.95
CA ARG A 12 10.95 -0.98 9.21
C ARG A 12 9.70 -1.50 8.47
N VAL A 13 9.84 -1.81 7.19
CA VAL A 13 8.73 -2.39 6.39
C VAL A 13 8.27 -3.73 6.96
N LEU A 14 9.21 -4.65 7.22
CA LEU A 14 8.89 -5.97 7.78
C LEU A 14 8.20 -5.87 9.15
N SER A 15 8.69 -4.98 10.02
CA SER A 15 8.09 -4.72 11.33
C SER A 15 6.65 -4.22 11.21
N VAL A 16 6.40 -3.21 10.38
CA VAL A 16 5.05 -2.65 10.17
C VAL A 16 4.09 -3.72 9.68
N THR A 17 4.49 -4.51 8.67
CA THR A 17 3.62 -5.57 8.16
C THR A 17 3.38 -6.67 9.18
N ALA A 18 4.39 -7.05 9.97
CA ALA A 18 4.26 -8.10 10.98
C ALA A 18 3.39 -7.65 12.17
N GLU A 19 3.52 -6.41 12.62
CA GLU A 19 2.73 -5.83 13.70
C GLU A 19 1.24 -5.74 13.35
N ASN A 20 0.91 -5.64 12.05
CA ASN A 20 -0.46 -5.54 11.54
C ASN A 20 -0.98 -6.86 10.93
N ASP A 21 -0.31 -7.99 11.16
CA ASP A 21 -0.66 -9.31 10.59
C ASP A 21 -0.88 -9.27 9.05
N SER A 22 -0.03 -8.51 8.37
CA SER A 22 -0.15 -8.12 6.95
C SER A 22 1.09 -8.48 6.13
N CYS A 23 1.83 -9.52 6.53
CA CYS A 23 3.06 -9.96 5.87
C CYS A 23 2.87 -10.33 4.39
N GLN A 24 1.65 -10.70 3.97
CA GLN A 24 1.32 -11.04 2.59
C GLN A 24 1.19 -9.82 1.65
N ASP A 25 1.11 -8.61 2.19
CA ASP A 25 0.83 -7.40 1.39
C ASP A 25 2.06 -6.94 0.59
N ILE A 26 3.25 -7.38 1.00
CA ILE A 26 4.52 -6.98 0.40
C ILE A 26 5.13 -8.08 -0.47
N TRP A 27 5.67 -7.67 -1.61
CA TRP A 27 6.49 -8.49 -2.51
C TRP A 27 7.90 -7.92 -2.60
N TRP A 28 8.87 -8.71 -3.04
CA TRP A 28 10.24 -8.24 -3.16
C TRP A 28 10.99 -8.84 -4.36
N ARG A 29 11.98 -8.11 -4.83
CA ARG A 29 12.96 -8.52 -5.85
C ARG A 29 14.36 -8.09 -5.42
N VAL A 30 15.39 -8.80 -5.86
CA VAL A 30 16.79 -8.59 -5.45
C VAL A 30 17.77 -8.56 -6.63
N ASP A 31 17.23 -8.59 -7.84
CA ASP A 31 17.95 -8.80 -9.09
C ASP A 31 17.74 -7.65 -10.09
N GLY A 32 18.69 -7.49 -11.02
CA GLY A 32 18.62 -6.47 -12.07
C GLY A 32 18.52 -5.05 -11.52
N GLU A 33 17.54 -4.29 -12.00
CA GLU A 33 17.28 -2.92 -11.55
C GLU A 33 16.76 -2.84 -10.10
N TYR A 34 16.34 -3.97 -9.51
CA TYR A 34 15.78 -4.05 -8.16
C TYR A 34 16.81 -4.47 -7.10
N ALA A 35 18.07 -4.68 -7.49
CA ALA A 35 19.15 -5.00 -6.57
C ALA A 35 19.52 -3.78 -5.69
N PRO A 36 19.98 -3.98 -4.44
CA PRO A 36 20.15 -5.28 -3.76
C PRO A 36 18.83 -5.85 -3.21
N ILE A 37 17.84 -5.01 -2.94
CA ILE A 37 16.46 -5.39 -2.62
C ILE A 37 15.53 -4.21 -2.89
N THR A 38 14.40 -4.48 -3.53
CA THR A 38 13.27 -3.55 -3.64
C THR A 38 12.03 -4.27 -3.11
N ILE A 39 11.28 -3.58 -2.26
CA ILE A 39 10.02 -4.08 -1.69
C ILE A 39 8.88 -3.31 -2.33
N PHE A 40 7.77 -3.99 -2.61
CA PHE A 40 6.60 -3.43 -3.25
C PHE A 40 5.36 -3.78 -2.46
N VAL A 41 4.36 -2.90 -2.48
CA VAL A 41 2.99 -3.26 -2.13
C VAL A 41 2.25 -3.62 -3.41
N ASN A 42 1.57 -4.77 -3.40
CA ASN A 42 0.70 -5.13 -4.51
C ASN A 42 -0.56 -4.26 -4.51
N CYS A 43 -0.88 -3.64 -5.64
CA CYS A 43 -2.11 -2.87 -5.81
C CYS A 43 -2.86 -3.24 -7.10
N ASN A 44 -2.67 -4.47 -7.57
CA ASN A 44 -3.49 -5.04 -8.63
C ASN A 44 -4.98 -4.88 -8.29
N ASP A 45 -5.80 -4.57 -9.29
CA ASP A 45 -7.26 -4.48 -9.16
C ASP A 45 -7.78 -3.39 -8.19
N VAL A 46 -6.89 -2.70 -7.47
CA VAL A 46 -7.25 -1.54 -6.63
C VAL A 46 -7.60 -0.36 -7.51
N PHE A 47 -6.84 -0.17 -8.58
CA PHE A 47 -6.97 0.98 -9.47
C PHE A 47 -7.33 0.61 -10.92
N TRP A 48 -6.90 -0.56 -11.40
CA TRP A 48 -7.18 -1.08 -12.75
C TRP A 48 -7.37 -2.60 -12.71
N TRP A 49 -8.42 -3.11 -13.36
CA TRP A 49 -8.74 -4.54 -13.40
C TRP A 49 -7.80 -5.37 -14.27
N GLY A 50 -7.45 -6.58 -13.81
CA GLY A 50 -6.64 -7.56 -14.53
C GLY A 50 -5.21 -7.10 -14.78
N CYS A 51 -4.73 -6.11 -14.03
CA CYS A 51 -3.40 -5.55 -14.17
C CYS A 51 -2.42 -6.17 -13.18
N ALA A 52 -1.15 -6.29 -13.57
CA ALA A 52 -0.06 -6.59 -12.66
C ALA A 52 0.58 -5.26 -12.26
N ASP A 53 0.16 -4.71 -11.12
CA ASP A 53 0.57 -3.38 -10.68
C ASP A 53 0.98 -3.37 -9.22
N SER A 54 2.03 -2.61 -8.91
CA SER A 54 2.59 -2.53 -7.58
C SER A 54 3.20 -1.14 -7.33
N GLU A 55 3.35 -0.78 -6.07
CA GLU A 55 3.99 0.46 -5.65
C GLU A 55 5.26 0.15 -4.87
N ALA A 56 6.40 0.72 -5.30
CA ALA A 56 7.67 0.48 -4.63
C ALA A 56 7.75 1.25 -3.31
N ILE A 57 8.21 0.59 -2.26
CA ILE A 57 8.54 1.23 -0.99
C ILE A 57 10.00 1.69 -1.05
N THR A 58 10.19 2.99 -0.93
CA THR A 58 11.48 3.68 -0.99
C THR A 58 11.70 4.49 0.28
N ALA A 59 12.90 5.00 0.48
CA ALA A 59 13.17 5.86 1.64
C ALA A 59 12.29 7.12 1.66
N ASP A 60 11.93 7.65 0.48
CA ASP A 60 11.17 8.89 0.35
C ASP A 60 9.68 8.73 0.68
N ASN A 61 9.13 7.52 0.56
CA ASN A 61 7.72 7.24 0.82
C ASN A 61 7.47 6.31 2.03
N LEU A 62 8.52 5.92 2.75
CA LEU A 62 8.42 5.01 3.89
C LEU A 62 7.52 5.55 5.01
N ASP A 63 7.59 6.85 5.30
CA ASP A 63 6.75 7.45 6.34
C ASP A 63 5.25 7.44 5.95
N ILE A 64 4.95 7.51 4.64
CA ILE A 64 3.58 7.36 4.13
C ILE A 64 3.09 5.93 4.35
N PHE A 65 3.95 4.93 4.10
CA PHE A 65 3.66 3.51 4.31
C PHE A 65 3.34 3.22 5.77
N GLU A 66 4.19 3.68 6.69
CA GLU A 66 3.98 3.52 8.13
C GLU A 66 2.68 4.20 8.59
N GLN A 67 2.43 5.44 8.15
CA GLN A 67 1.24 6.16 8.54
C GLN A 67 -0.03 5.50 7.98
N ALA A 68 0.03 4.91 6.79
CA ALA A 68 -1.10 4.20 6.21
C ALA A 68 -1.54 3.00 7.07
N TYR A 69 -0.59 2.21 7.60
CA TYR A 69 -0.91 1.12 8.54
C TYR A 69 -1.39 1.62 9.91
N ARG A 70 -0.92 2.79 10.37
CA ARG A 70 -1.49 3.40 11.60
C ARG A 70 -2.94 3.83 11.42
N ASP A 71 -3.28 4.37 10.25
CA ASP A 71 -4.62 4.89 9.98
C ASP A 71 -5.62 3.79 9.60
N ALA A 72 -5.17 2.77 8.87
CA ALA A 72 -5.98 1.63 8.43
C ALA A 72 -5.19 0.32 8.57
N PRO A 73 -5.12 -0.29 9.77
CA PRO A 73 -4.28 -1.47 10.03
C PRO A 73 -4.48 -2.64 9.07
N LYS A 74 -5.72 -2.88 8.61
CA LYS A 74 -6.03 -3.97 7.66
C LYS A 74 -5.81 -3.60 6.20
N GLN A 75 -5.84 -2.32 5.87
CA GLN A 75 -5.80 -1.81 4.50
C GLN A 75 -4.59 -0.91 4.25
N GLY A 76 -3.59 -0.96 5.13
CA GLY A 76 -2.49 0.00 5.17
C GLY A 76 -1.68 0.01 3.88
N GLY A 77 -1.40 -1.16 3.31
CA GLY A 77 -0.73 -1.26 2.02
C GLY A 77 -1.51 -0.56 0.90
N LEU A 78 -2.83 -0.76 0.84
CA LEU A 78 -3.67 -0.16 -0.19
C LEU A 78 -3.81 1.35 -0.02
N LEU A 79 -3.98 1.81 1.22
CA LEU A 79 -4.03 3.22 1.54
C LEU A 79 -2.69 3.91 1.22
N PHE A 80 -1.56 3.24 1.45
CA PHE A 80 -0.24 3.70 1.01
C PHE A 80 -0.21 3.92 -0.51
N CYS A 81 -0.61 2.93 -1.30
CA CYS A 81 -0.65 3.05 -2.76
C CYS A 81 -1.54 4.22 -3.21
N CYS A 82 -2.72 4.38 -2.58
CA CYS A 82 -3.64 5.47 -2.91
C CYS A 82 -3.03 6.84 -2.62
N ARG A 83 -2.33 6.98 -1.49
CA ARG A 83 -1.64 8.22 -1.10
C ARG A 83 -0.49 8.55 -2.03
N VAL A 84 0.36 7.58 -2.36
CA VAL A 84 1.50 7.79 -3.25
C VAL A 84 1.05 8.19 -4.65
N ARG A 85 -0.01 7.55 -5.16
CA ARG A 85 -0.53 7.82 -6.51
C ARG A 85 -1.48 9.01 -6.58
N GLY A 86 -1.89 9.58 -5.46
CA GLY A 86 -2.88 10.65 -5.41
C GLY A 86 -4.23 10.22 -6.02
N MET A 87 -4.61 8.96 -5.83
CA MET A 87 -5.72 8.33 -6.53
C MET A 87 -6.57 7.49 -5.58
N ARG A 88 -7.90 7.60 -5.70
CA ARG A 88 -8.84 6.72 -5.00
C ARG A 88 -8.82 5.29 -5.59
N PRO A 89 -9.18 4.26 -4.81
CA PRO A 89 -9.42 2.94 -5.37
C PRO A 89 -10.65 2.96 -6.28
N GLN A 90 -10.83 1.90 -7.06
CA GLN A 90 -12.03 1.69 -7.87
C GLN A 90 -13.28 1.62 -6.98
N GLY A 91 -14.42 2.07 -7.49
CA GLY A 91 -15.70 2.13 -6.76
C GLY A 91 -16.07 0.78 -6.14
N ALA A 92 -15.97 -0.30 -6.92
CA ALA A 92 -16.23 -1.66 -6.47
C ALA A 92 -15.33 -2.12 -5.32
N TYR A 93 -14.18 -1.47 -5.09
CA TYR A 93 -13.34 -1.80 -3.95
C TYR A 93 -13.92 -1.29 -2.62
N TYR A 94 -14.75 -0.24 -2.63
CA TYR A 94 -15.31 0.35 -1.41
C TYR A 94 -16.21 -0.61 -0.62
N GLN A 95 -16.69 -1.70 -1.24
CA GLN A 95 -17.44 -2.74 -0.52
C GLN A 95 -16.58 -3.54 0.46
N TYR A 96 -15.25 -3.52 0.30
CA TYR A 96 -14.28 -4.21 1.16
C TYR A 96 -13.67 -3.29 2.23
N LEU A 97 -14.05 -2.01 2.25
CA LEU A 97 -13.57 -1.03 3.21
C LEU A 97 -14.59 -0.85 4.33
N ASP A 98 -14.10 -0.78 5.57
CA ASP A 98 -14.94 -0.39 6.70
C ASP A 98 -15.37 1.07 6.55
N ASP A 99 -16.57 1.42 7.03
CA ASP A 99 -17.11 2.79 6.89
C ASP A 99 -16.21 3.87 7.51
N SER A 100 -15.46 3.51 8.55
CA SER A 100 -14.47 4.39 9.19
C SER A 100 -13.23 4.64 8.33
N GLU A 101 -12.91 3.74 7.39
CA GLU A 101 -11.73 3.82 6.54
C GLU A 101 -12.01 4.58 5.24
N LYS A 102 -13.25 4.52 4.71
CA LYS A 102 -13.64 5.16 3.44
C LYS A 102 -13.19 6.63 3.32
N PRO A 103 -13.34 7.49 4.35
CA PRO A 103 -12.87 8.88 4.27
C PRO A 103 -11.35 9.01 4.06
N LEU A 104 -10.55 8.07 4.54
CA LEU A 104 -9.09 8.06 4.34
C LEU A 104 -8.75 7.84 2.87
N PHE A 105 -9.47 6.95 2.19
CA PHE A 105 -9.31 6.68 0.76
C PHE A 105 -9.87 7.83 -0.08
N ASP A 106 -11.00 8.41 0.31
CA ASP A 106 -11.57 9.58 -0.36
C ASP A 106 -10.63 10.78 -0.37
N ALA A 107 -9.83 10.94 0.69
CA ALA A 107 -8.84 12.01 0.79
C ALA A 107 -7.64 11.84 -0.15
N CYS A 108 -7.43 10.66 -0.73
CA CYS A 108 -6.26 10.38 -1.55
C CYS A 108 -6.33 10.99 -2.95
N GLY A 109 -7.52 11.34 -3.45
CA GLY A 109 -7.67 11.93 -4.79
C GLY A 109 -9.11 12.35 -5.10
N PRO A 110 -9.40 12.82 -6.33
CA PRO A 110 -10.76 13.11 -6.75
C PRO A 110 -11.61 11.84 -6.89
N GLU A 111 -12.93 12.01 -6.86
CA GLU A 111 -13.87 10.93 -7.19
C GLU A 111 -13.62 10.43 -8.63
N ARG A 112 -13.70 9.11 -8.81
CA ARG A 112 -13.42 8.47 -10.11
C ARG A 112 -14.70 8.40 -10.93
N GLU A 113 -14.60 8.68 -12.22
CA GLU A 113 -15.71 8.50 -13.16
C GLU A 113 -16.14 7.02 -13.22
N ILE A 114 -17.46 6.78 -13.15
CA ILE A 114 -18.01 5.42 -13.21
C ILE A 114 -17.94 4.91 -14.64
N GLY A 115 -17.41 3.71 -14.83
CA GLY A 115 -17.31 3.10 -16.16
C GLY A 115 -16.81 1.66 -16.12
N ILE A 116 -16.49 1.10 -17.29
CA ILE A 116 -16.01 -0.30 -17.41
C ILE A 116 -14.73 -0.52 -16.59
N GLY A 117 -13.83 0.46 -16.58
CA GLY A 117 -12.59 0.43 -15.79
C GLY A 117 -12.72 0.98 -14.37
N ASN A 118 -13.94 1.23 -13.89
CA ASN A 118 -14.25 1.67 -12.53
C ASN A 118 -15.75 1.43 -12.22
N PRO A 119 -16.17 0.16 -12.05
CA PRO A 119 -17.54 -0.15 -11.65
C PRO A 119 -17.76 0.24 -10.18
N LEU A 120 -19.03 0.32 -9.77
CA LEU A 120 -19.45 0.48 -8.36
C LEU A 120 -19.62 -0.88 -7.66
#